data_AF-S3V0W0-F1
#
_entry.id   AF-S3V0W0-F1
#
_cell.length_a   1.000
_cell.length_b   1.000
_cell.length_c   1.000
_cell.angle_alpha   90.00
_cell.angle_beta   90.00
_cell.angle_gamma   90.00
#
_symmetry.space_group_name_H-M   'P 1'
#
loop_
_entity.id
_entity.type
_entity.pdbx_description
1 polymer ?
#
loop_
_entity_poly.entity_id
_entity_poly.type
_entity_poly.pdbx_seq_one_letter_code
_entity_poly.pdbx_strand_id
1 'polypeptide(L)'
;MNSPERSLVACLYAAYHAPGDQPYTNSKFNFGEAFQKAYNPDLKNDKDIRFRGLLATTDLNQLAYRLRQATRLIKSKAGLIDFSILLRDLYSWNSDNKWVQREWAKGYYSSFNNDQTTPPQEDDPSFDDIEENE
;
A
#
# COMPACT_ATOMS: atom_id res chain seq x y z
N MET A 1 15.26 26.59 -6.25
CA MET A 1 14.18 26.81 -5.26
C MET A 1 13.88 25.49 -4.55
N ASN A 2 14.13 25.44 -3.24
CA ASN A 2 13.99 24.24 -2.40
C ASN A 2 12.52 24.02 -2.07
N SER A 3 11.84 23.20 -2.87
CA SER A 3 10.44 22.81 -2.61
C SER A 3 10.41 21.88 -1.38
N PRO A 4 9.52 22.12 -0.39
CA PRO A 4 9.47 21.34 0.85
C PRO A 4 9.25 19.83 0.62
N GLU A 5 8.63 19.46 -0.50
CA GLU A 5 8.43 18.08 -0.96
C GLU A 5 9.76 17.38 -1.26
N ARG A 6 10.75 18.07 -1.86
CA ARG A 6 12.09 17.49 -2.12
C ARG A 6 12.82 17.18 -0.83
N SER A 7 12.78 18.12 0.11
CA SER A 7 13.39 17.96 1.43
C SER A 7 12.75 16.81 2.20
N LEU A 8 11.42 16.66 2.09
CA LEU A 8 10.70 15.55 2.70
C LEU A 8 11.18 14.20 2.15
N VAL A 9 11.25 14.04 0.83
CA VAL A 9 11.75 12.80 0.22
C VAL A 9 13.20 12.53 0.59
N ALA A 10 14.07 13.55 0.57
CA ALA A 10 15.46 13.38 0.97
C ALA A 10 15.60 12.89 2.42
N CYS A 11 14.81 13.45 3.34
CA CYS A 11 14.76 13.00 4.73
C CYS A 11 14.23 11.56 4.87
N LEU A 12 13.18 11.20 4.12
CA LEU A 12 12.63 9.85 4.14
C LEU A 12 13.62 8.84 3.55
N TYR A 13 14.28 9.19 2.45
CA TYR A 13 15.31 8.37 1.81
C TYR A 13 16.48 8.10 2.75
N ALA A 14 17.00 9.15 3.42
CA ALA A 14 18.08 9.02 4.38
C ALA A 14 17.69 8.19 5.62
N ALA A 15 16.43 8.29 6.08
CA ALA A 15 15.94 7.45 7.17
C ALA A 15 15.73 5.98 6.75
N TYR A 16 15.47 5.77 5.46
CA TYR A 16 15.16 4.47 4.89
C TYR A 16 16.40 3.65 4.56
N HIS A 17 17.39 4.21 3.87
CA HIS A 17 18.59 3.47 3.47
C HIS A 17 19.65 3.49 4.56
N ALA A 18 20.30 2.34 4.79
CA ALA A 18 21.55 2.30 5.55
C ALA A 18 22.74 2.66 4.64
N PRO A 19 23.90 3.07 5.17
CA PRO A 19 25.12 3.19 4.37
C PRO A 19 25.45 1.83 3.72
N GLY A 20 25.48 1.78 2.38
CA GLY A 20 25.78 0.56 1.61
C GLY A 20 24.56 -0.19 1.04
N ASP A 21 23.35 0.31 1.29
CA ASP A 21 22.12 -0.24 0.71
C ASP A 21 22.05 0.06 -0.80
N GLN A 22 21.53 -0.87 -1.61
CA GLN A 22 21.45 -0.63 -3.06
C GLN A 22 20.45 0.50 -3.35
N PRO A 23 20.89 1.61 -3.97
CA PRO A 23 20.13 2.86 -3.98
C PRO A 23 18.92 2.85 -4.92
N TYR A 24 18.75 1.83 -5.76
CA TYR A 24 17.72 1.79 -6.78
C TYR A 24 17.21 0.36 -6.98
N THR A 25 15.95 0.13 -6.59
CA THR A 25 15.15 -0.91 -7.24
C THR A 25 14.19 -0.18 -8.18
N ASN A 26 14.21 -0.50 -9.47
CA ASN A 26 13.27 0.05 -10.46
C ASN A 26 11.92 -0.67 -10.33
N SER A 27 11.39 -0.63 -9.12
CA SER A 27 10.17 -1.32 -8.74
C SER A 27 8.99 -0.45 -9.11
N LYS A 28 8.24 -0.81 -10.14
CA LYS A 28 7.12 -0.02 -10.67
C LYS A 28 5.84 -0.08 -9.79
N PHE A 29 5.98 -0.08 -8.47
CA PHE A 29 4.85 -0.11 -7.55
C PHE A 29 4.73 1.21 -6.78
N ASN A 30 3.50 1.64 -6.50
CA ASN A 30 3.24 2.86 -5.74
C ASN A 30 3.35 2.63 -4.23
N PHE A 31 3.31 3.72 -3.45
CA PHE A 31 3.46 3.63 -2.00
C PHE A 31 2.35 2.81 -1.32
N GLY A 32 1.15 2.78 -1.90
CA GLY A 32 0.05 1.94 -1.42
C GLY A 32 0.36 0.45 -1.52
N GLU A 33 0.91 0.00 -2.64
CA GLU A 33 1.35 -1.39 -2.82
C GLU A 33 2.49 -1.74 -1.84
N ALA A 34 3.46 -0.83 -1.67
CA ALA A 34 4.55 -1.01 -0.71
C ALA A 34 4.03 -1.15 0.73
N PHE A 35 3.07 -0.30 1.10
CA PHE A 35 2.46 -0.33 2.42
C PHE A 35 1.63 -1.61 2.63
N GLN A 36 0.86 -2.03 1.63
CA GLN A 36 0.08 -3.27 1.68
C GLN A 36 0.98 -4.50 1.88
N LYS A 37 2.07 -4.61 1.12
CA LYS A 37 3.00 -5.74 1.26
C LYS A 37 3.67 -5.81 2.63
N ALA A 38 3.97 -4.65 3.24
CA ALA A 38 4.51 -4.60 4.59
C ALA A 38 3.47 -4.87 5.68
N TYR A 39 2.19 -4.68 5.37
CA TYR A 39 1.11 -4.77 6.33
C TYR A 39 0.46 -6.16 6.30
N ASN A 40 0.59 -6.93 7.39
CA ASN A 40 0.08 -8.31 7.44
C ASN A 40 -1.46 -8.33 7.65
N PRO A 41 -2.28 -8.87 6.72
CA PRO A 41 -3.74 -8.96 6.78
C PRO A 41 -4.35 -9.93 7.83
N ASP A 42 -3.55 -10.70 8.58
CA ASP A 42 -4.07 -11.68 9.56
C ASP A 42 -4.87 -11.08 10.76
N LEU A 43 -4.63 -9.82 11.13
CA LEU A 43 -5.49 -9.07 12.07
C LEU A 43 -6.79 -8.58 11.41
N LYS A 44 -7.71 -9.50 11.13
CA LYS A 44 -8.91 -9.36 10.26
C LYS A 44 -9.92 -8.24 10.59
N ASN A 45 -9.74 -7.40 11.62
CA ASN A 45 -10.80 -6.48 12.06
C ASN A 45 -10.39 -5.01 12.34
N ASP A 46 -9.13 -4.61 12.22
CA ASP A 46 -8.70 -3.24 12.60
C ASP A 46 -8.04 -2.43 11.46
N LYS A 47 -8.35 -2.78 10.21
CA LYS A 47 -7.68 -2.33 8.97
C LYS A 47 -8.63 -1.38 8.22
N ASP A 48 -8.42 -0.07 8.09
CA ASP A 48 -7.21 0.59 7.63
C ASP A 48 -7.12 2.06 8.08
N ILE A 49 -7.35 2.34 9.35
CA ILE A 49 -7.42 3.72 9.85
C ILE A 49 -6.10 4.48 9.57
N ARG A 50 -4.96 3.79 9.63
CA ARG A 50 -3.64 4.40 9.37
C ARG A 50 -3.49 4.81 7.91
N PHE A 51 -3.79 3.91 6.97
CA PHE A 51 -3.66 4.20 5.55
C PHE A 51 -4.73 5.18 5.07
N ARG A 52 -5.99 5.03 5.51
CA ARG A 52 -7.06 6.00 5.24
C ARG A 52 -6.73 7.38 5.80
N GLY A 53 -6.18 7.44 7.01
CA GLY A 53 -5.72 8.69 7.62
C GLY A 53 -4.57 9.33 6.86
N LEU A 54 -3.68 8.53 6.27
CA LEU A 54 -2.63 9.03 5.37
C LEU A 54 -3.26 9.64 4.10
N LEU A 55 -4.16 8.93 3.42
CA LEU A 55 -4.83 9.41 2.20
C LEU A 55 -5.65 10.69 2.43
N ALA A 56 -6.30 10.82 3.57
CA ALA A 56 -7.13 11.97 3.92
C ALA A 56 -6.33 13.23 4.30
N THR A 57 -5.00 13.14 4.39
CA THR A 57 -4.17 14.25 4.86
C THR A 57 -4.00 15.32 3.77
N THR A 58 -4.29 16.57 4.10
CA THR A 58 -4.09 17.73 3.20
C THR A 58 -2.93 18.61 3.63
N ASP A 59 -2.63 18.64 4.93
CA ASP A 59 -1.51 19.40 5.49
C ASP A 59 -0.17 18.68 5.29
N LEU A 60 0.84 19.41 4.80
CA LEU A 60 2.14 18.85 4.47
C LEU A 60 2.91 18.35 5.70
N ASN A 61 2.76 18.99 6.86
CA ASN A 61 3.45 18.57 8.08
C ASN A 61 2.86 17.27 8.63
N GLN A 62 1.53 17.17 8.64
CA GLN A 62 0.83 15.93 8.97
C GLN A 62 1.16 14.82 7.97
N LEU A 63 1.27 15.15 6.68
CA LEU A 63 1.62 14.19 5.64
C LEU A 63 3.03 13.66 5.88
N ALA A 64 3.99 14.55 6.14
CA ALA A 64 5.36 14.19 6.47
C ALA A 64 5.45 13.28 7.69
N TYR A 65 4.71 13.62 8.76
CA TYR A 65 4.66 12.82 9.97
C TYR A 65 4.12 11.41 9.70
N ARG A 66 2.98 11.30 9.01
CA ARG A 66 2.34 10.01 8.70
C ARG A 66 3.18 9.17 7.73
N LEU A 67 3.78 9.79 6.72
CA LEU A 67 4.69 9.12 5.78
C LEU A 67 5.92 8.58 6.48
N ARG A 68 6.50 9.30 7.43
CA ARG A 68 7.63 8.82 8.22
C ARG A 68 7.25 7.57 9.02
N GLN A 69 6.07 7.56 9.65
CA GLN A 69 5.58 6.38 10.37
C GLN A 69 5.38 5.19 9.43
N ALA A 70 4.75 5.43 8.27
CA ALA A 70 4.51 4.39 7.26
C ALA A 70 5.82 3.83 6.67
N THR A 71 6.77 4.70 6.34
CA THR A 71 8.10 4.32 5.82
C THR A 71 8.88 3.45 6.82
N ARG A 72 8.81 3.78 8.12
CA ARG A 72 9.44 2.96 9.18
C ARG A 72 8.80 1.58 9.30
N LEU A 73 7.48 1.49 9.14
CA LEU A 73 6.77 0.22 9.13
C LEU A 73 7.17 -0.64 7.92
N ILE A 74 7.24 -0.04 6.73
CA ILE A 74 7.67 -0.74 5.52
C ILE A 74 9.09 -1.27 5.69
N LYS A 75 10.00 -0.42 6.19
CA LYS A 75 11.39 -0.80 6.47
C LYS A 75 11.51 -1.93 7.51
N SER A 76 10.74 -1.90 8.59
CA SER A 76 10.81 -2.95 9.63
C SER A 76 10.34 -4.32 9.14
N LYS A 77 9.67 -4.37 8.00
CA LYS A 77 9.20 -5.60 7.34
C LYS A 77 10.04 -5.97 6.12
N ALA A 78 11.18 -5.32 5.93
CA ALA A 78 12.03 -5.47 4.75
C ALA A 78 11.27 -5.25 3.43
N GLY A 79 10.22 -4.43 3.46
CA GLY A 79 9.55 -3.97 2.25
C GLY A 79 10.49 -3.10 1.41
N LEU A 80 10.07 -2.78 0.20
CA LEU A 80 10.79 -1.90 -0.73
C LEU A 80 9.92 -0.67 -1.02
N ILE A 81 10.55 0.49 -1.26
CA ILE A 81 9.86 1.75 -1.62
C ILE A 81 10.51 2.30 -2.90
N ASP A 82 9.70 2.59 -3.91
CA ASP A 82 10.15 3.39 -5.05
C ASP A 82 10.07 4.88 -4.70
N PHE A 83 11.23 5.46 -4.38
CA PHE A 83 11.34 6.88 -4.03
C PHE A 83 11.15 7.82 -5.22
N SER A 84 11.34 7.34 -6.46
CA SER A 84 11.09 8.13 -7.67
C SER A 84 9.59 8.35 -7.86
N ILE A 85 8.81 7.26 -7.71
CA ILE A 85 7.34 7.32 -7.72
C ILE A 85 6.83 8.13 -6.53
N LEU A 86 7.36 7.87 -5.32
CA LEU A 86 6.98 8.62 -4.13
C LEU A 86 7.21 10.13 -4.32
N LEU A 87 8.35 10.55 -4.87
CA LEU A 87 8.63 11.96 -5.12
C LEU A 87 7.62 12.60 -6.08
N ARG A 88 7.35 11.94 -7.22
CA ARG A 88 6.34 12.38 -8.19
C ARG A 88 4.97 12.55 -7.53
N ASP A 89 4.62 11.60 -6.68
CA ASP A 89 3.33 11.55 -6.00
C ASP A 89 3.22 12.67 -4.94
N LEU A 90 4.27 12.94 -4.16
CA LEU A 90 4.27 14.05 -3.20
C LEU A 90 4.18 15.41 -3.88
N TYR A 91 4.80 15.57 -5.05
CA TYR A 91 4.65 16.77 -5.87
C TYR A 91 3.22 17.06 -6.30
N SER A 92 2.44 15.99 -6.48
CA SER A 92 1.07 16.08 -6.97
C SER A 92 0.04 15.80 -5.88
N TRP A 93 0.47 15.74 -4.62
CA TRP A 93 -0.38 15.31 -3.50
C TRP A 93 -1.63 16.18 -3.36
N ASN A 94 -1.48 17.49 -3.55
CA ASN A 94 -2.57 18.46 -3.44
C ASN A 94 -3.25 18.77 -4.77
N SER A 95 -3.08 17.92 -5.80
CA SER A 95 -3.82 18.01 -7.06
C SER A 95 -5.33 18.01 -6.82
N ASP A 96 -6.07 18.87 -7.55
CA ASP A 96 -7.52 19.04 -7.44
C ASP A 96 -8.28 17.73 -7.65
N ASN A 97 -7.81 16.91 -8.58
CA ASN A 97 -8.44 15.63 -8.91
C ASN A 97 -8.07 14.48 -7.96
N LYS A 98 -7.27 14.74 -6.91
CA LYS A 98 -6.79 13.74 -5.93
C LYS A 98 -6.29 12.44 -6.57
N TRP A 99 -5.60 12.53 -7.71
CA TRP A 99 -5.18 11.35 -8.46
C TRP A 99 -4.19 10.49 -7.68
N VAL A 100 -3.28 11.10 -6.91
CA VAL A 100 -2.28 10.38 -6.11
C VAL A 100 -2.93 9.50 -5.06
N GLN A 101 -3.89 10.05 -4.31
CA GLN A 101 -4.62 9.30 -3.28
C GLN A 101 -5.40 8.13 -3.89
N ARG A 102 -5.98 8.33 -5.07
CA ARG A 102 -6.69 7.25 -5.79
C ARG A 102 -5.75 6.16 -6.26
N GLU A 103 -4.59 6.49 -6.82
CA GLU A 103 -3.60 5.49 -7.25
C GLU A 103 -3.03 4.71 -6.06
N TRP A 104 -2.72 5.39 -4.96
CA TRP A 104 -2.29 4.73 -3.72
C TRP A 104 -3.38 3.84 -3.14
N ALA A 105 -4.65 4.28 -3.16
CA ALA A 105 -5.77 3.46 -2.73
C ALA A 105 -5.91 2.20 -3.61
N LYS A 106 -5.83 2.34 -4.94
CA LYS A 106 -5.87 1.18 -5.85
C LYS A 106 -4.75 0.19 -5.50
N GLY A 107 -3.52 0.66 -5.46
CA GLY A 107 -2.36 -0.18 -5.14
C GLY A 107 -2.48 -0.89 -3.79
N TYR A 108 -3.04 -0.19 -2.80
CA TYR A 108 -3.27 -0.74 -1.48
C TYR A 108 -4.41 -1.78 -1.46
N TYR A 109 -5.51 -1.53 -2.16
CA TYR A 109 -6.70 -2.40 -2.11
C TYR A 109 -6.68 -3.55 -3.14
N SER A 110 -5.87 -3.48 -4.19
CA SER A 110 -5.84 -4.48 -5.27
C SER A 110 -5.55 -5.91 -4.80
N SER A 111 -4.70 -6.10 -3.80
CA SER A 111 -4.34 -7.44 -3.30
C SER A 111 -5.43 -8.10 -2.46
N PHE A 112 -6.28 -7.32 -1.78
CA PHE A 112 -7.37 -7.86 -0.97
C PHE A 112 -8.48 -8.50 -1.82
N ASN A 113 -8.59 -8.12 -3.09
CA ASN A 113 -9.59 -8.67 -4.00
C ASN A 113 -9.17 -9.99 -4.65
N ASN A 114 -7.87 -10.30 -4.71
CA ASN A 114 -7.39 -11.56 -5.31
C ASN A 114 -7.58 -12.76 -4.37
N ASP A 115 -7.61 -12.54 -3.05
CA ASP A 115 -7.88 -13.57 -2.03
C ASP A 115 -9.38 -13.94 -1.94
N GLN A 116 -10.27 -13.23 -2.65
CA GLN A 116 -11.71 -13.53 -2.74
C GLN A 116 -12.06 -14.45 -3.92
N THR A 117 -11.07 -14.90 -4.71
CA THR A 117 -11.28 -15.88 -5.79
C THR A 117 -11.27 -17.29 -5.21
N THR A 118 -12.32 -17.63 -4.46
CA THR A 118 -12.67 -19.04 -4.21
C THR A 118 -12.93 -19.69 -5.58
N PRO A 119 -12.30 -20.85 -5.91
CA PRO A 119 -12.64 -21.59 -7.12
C PRO A 119 -14.15 -21.86 -7.15
N PRO A 120 -14.81 -21.87 -8.32
CA PRO A 120 -16.18 -22.34 -8.43
C PRO A 120 -16.31 -23.66 -7.68
N GLN A 121 -17.18 -23.71 -6.68
CA GLN A 121 -17.55 -24.96 -6.03
C GLN A 121 -18.11 -25.85 -7.14
N GLU A 122 -17.35 -26.89 -7.50
CA GLU A 122 -17.83 -27.98 -8.33
C GLU A 122 -19.10 -28.52 -7.68
N ASP A 123 -20.12 -28.71 -8.52
CA ASP A 123 -21.47 -29.12 -8.15
C ASP A 123 -21.43 -30.28 -7.15
N ASP A 124 -21.92 -30.03 -5.93
CA ASP A 124 -22.20 -31.08 -4.95
C ASP A 124 -23.31 -31.95 -5.57
N PRO A 125 -23.11 -33.27 -5.76
CA PRO A 125 -24.14 -34.12 -6.33
C PRO A 125 -25.39 -34.05 -5.46
N SER A 126 -26.53 -33.83 -6.11
CA SER A 126 -27.85 -33.81 -5.48
C SER A 126 -28.05 -35.05 -4.60
N PHE A 127 -28.54 -34.84 -3.39
CA PHE A 127 -28.88 -35.89 -2.42
C PHE A 127 -30.06 -36.76 -2.89
N ASP A 128 -30.70 -36.43 -4.02
CA ASP A 128 -31.90 -37.11 -4.52
C ASP A 128 -31.65 -38.43 -5.29
N ASP A 129 -30.40 -38.86 -5.51
CA ASP A 129 -30.11 -40.10 -6.27
C ASP A 129 -29.88 -41.35 -5.40
N ILE A 130 -30.20 -41.31 -4.10
CA ILE A 130 -30.11 -42.48 -3.21
C ILE A 130 -31.50 -42.86 -2.70
N GLU A 131 -32.27 -43.59 -3.51
CA GLU A 131 -33.16 -44.68 -3.06
C GLU A 131 -33.99 -45.23 -4.23
N GLU A 132 -33.58 -46.39 -4.77
CA GLU A 132 -34.52 -47.47 -5.12
C GLU A 132 -33.73 -48.77 -5.38
N ASN A 133 -33.61 -49.61 -4.36
CA ASN A 133 -33.35 -51.04 -4.50
C ASN A 133 -33.89 -51.76 -3.25
N GLU A 134 -35.18 -52.10 -3.27
CA GLU A 134 -35.71 -53.38 -2.76
C GLU A 134 -37.11 -53.65 -3.32
#